data_AF-A0A3C1Q2S6-F1
#
_entry.id   AF-A0A3C1Q2S6-F1
#
_cell.length_a   1.000
_cell.length_b   1.000
_cell.length_c   1.000
_cell.angle_alpha   90.00
_cell.angle_beta   90.00
_cell.angle_gamma   90.00
#
_symmetry.space_group_name_H-M   'P 1'
#
loop_
_entity.id
_entity.type
_entity.pdbx_description
1 polymer ?
#
loop_
_entity_poly.entity_id
_entity_poly.type
_entity_poly.pdbx_seq_one_letter_code
_entity_poly.pdbx_strand_id
1 'polypeptide(L)'
;MPSFILTISATFLCLSDIAAEPVRVFLFAGQSNMEGADTNPKLVETFPPFSNALRPLENVRYSYQTGADHKSKGWTDLSVVGNNFGPEITFARAFRQQSKDPLALIKDAWGGTTLVNDWAPDGGNEKSRKLYQRFITQVRDRLADLKKQGLTYKIEALMWHQGENDMFHPTGKQHYEKNLRNLIAKIRKDLSTPELKVFVGEISTKGVWGMDNRANVTLIRNAQMAVVESDPKVFFVPTSHLSFKIGRPVGLHYHFGTLGQLQHGEAYAAAYFGQNRTPTRQRVRMPKAKKIKLFILGGQRNMEGEASWVADIEDTSLTKPQKALYQYNLGKVTTSNDWEHLSPIKHLGNFGPELSFGKKLIPSMEEGEILAIYKFTDSGSQSLDWLPEGSKESYRDRYQDWLTGIKKCRDDLTRQGYQCEIPAIFWHCGENDRALNWMADKYTARFQTFMNATRKDLGLRELNWILTEQPILTSSITGDEKLYDLNSDLEALDARDPNFTFVKTSDLPHNPVLFGSKGIIALGNRMAEAWIKMKLQ
;
A
#
# COMPACT_ATOMS: atom_id res chain seq x y z
N MET A 1 31.84 60.74 59.11
CA MET A 1 31.50 59.30 59.26
C MET A 1 30.07 59.10 58.72
N PRO A 2 29.78 58.02 57.98
CA PRO A 2 29.85 58.00 56.51
C PRO A 2 28.49 58.15 55.79
N SER A 3 28.55 58.62 54.54
CA SER A 3 27.45 58.81 53.59
C SER A 3 26.90 57.48 53.07
N PHE A 4 25.57 57.34 53.03
CA PHE A 4 24.88 56.25 52.35
C PHE A 4 24.69 56.58 50.86
N ILE A 5 25.30 55.79 49.98
CA ILE A 5 25.07 55.78 48.54
C ILE A 5 23.97 54.76 48.26
N LEU A 6 22.88 55.19 47.64
CA LEU A 6 21.79 54.33 47.20
C LEU A 6 22.08 53.85 45.77
N THR A 7 22.54 52.61 45.62
CA THR A 7 22.77 51.97 44.31
C THR A 7 21.47 51.34 43.82
N ILE A 8 20.86 51.92 42.78
CA ILE A 8 19.75 51.30 42.05
C ILE A 8 20.35 50.32 41.03
N SER A 9 20.27 49.02 41.32
CA SER A 9 20.56 47.97 40.32
C SER A 9 19.36 47.84 39.38
N ALA A 10 19.52 48.34 38.15
CA ALA A 10 18.61 48.05 37.05
C ALA A 10 18.92 46.65 36.51
N THR A 11 18.07 45.68 36.86
CA THR A 11 18.11 44.34 36.28
C THR A 11 17.54 44.40 34.86
N PHE A 12 18.42 44.45 33.85
CA PHE A 12 18.02 44.25 32.46
C PHE A 12 17.59 42.78 32.29
N LEU A 13 16.28 42.53 32.27
CA LEU A 13 15.70 41.30 31.75
C LEU A 13 15.91 41.30 30.22
N CYS A 14 17.01 40.72 29.77
CA CYS A 14 17.12 40.27 28.39
C CYS A 14 16.11 39.14 28.17
N LEU A 15 14.90 39.51 27.75
CA LEU A 15 14.02 38.59 27.03
C LEU A 15 14.73 38.24 25.73
N SER A 16 15.44 37.12 25.73
CA SER A 16 15.83 36.48 24.49
C SER A 16 14.55 36.09 23.76
N ASP A 17 14.19 36.83 22.72
CA ASP A 17 13.22 36.40 21.72
C ASP A 17 13.71 35.05 21.18
N ILE A 18 13.16 33.95 21.70
CA ILE A 18 13.27 32.66 21.04
C ILE A 18 12.54 32.86 19.71
N ALA A 19 13.31 33.05 18.64
CA ALA A 19 12.77 33.19 17.30
C ALA A 19 11.86 31.97 17.05
N ALA A 20 10.57 32.22 16.85
CA ALA A 20 9.60 31.16 16.63
C ALA A 20 10.05 30.28 15.45
N GLU A 21 10.03 28.97 15.65
CA GLU A 21 10.38 28.01 14.60
C GLU A 21 9.59 28.29 13.32
N PRO A 22 10.22 28.27 12.13
CA PRO A 22 9.55 28.60 10.89
C PRO A 22 8.41 27.62 10.62
N VAL A 23 7.30 28.14 10.11
CA VAL A 23 6.17 27.31 9.68
C VAL A 23 6.60 26.38 8.55
N ARG A 24 6.46 25.08 8.78
CA ARG A 24 6.80 24.03 7.82
C ARG A 24 5.62 23.83 6.87
N VAL A 25 5.82 24.24 5.62
CA VAL A 25 4.80 24.25 4.58
C VAL A 25 4.97 23.03 3.68
N PHE A 26 3.93 22.19 3.62
CA PHE A 26 3.86 21.06 2.69
C PHE A 26 2.81 21.32 1.63
N LEU A 27 3.15 20.97 0.40
CA LEU A 27 2.31 21.19 -0.76
C LEU A 27 1.74 19.86 -1.24
N PHE A 28 0.45 19.81 -1.57
CA PHE A 28 -0.24 18.63 -2.08
C PHE A 28 -0.87 18.99 -3.42
N ALA A 29 -0.43 18.33 -4.50
CA ALA A 29 -0.95 18.60 -5.83
C ALA A 29 -1.18 17.33 -6.66
N GLY A 30 -2.19 17.36 -7.52
CA GLY A 30 -2.48 16.24 -8.41
C GLY A 30 -3.95 16.11 -8.81
N GLN A 31 -4.37 14.88 -9.13
CA GLN A 31 -5.73 14.59 -9.60
C GLN A 31 -6.63 13.98 -8.50
N SER A 32 -7.63 13.18 -8.88
CA SER A 32 -8.66 12.60 -8.01
C SER A 32 -8.10 11.85 -6.79
N ASN A 33 -7.00 11.11 -6.95
CA ASN A 33 -6.34 10.41 -5.85
C ASN A 33 -5.57 11.36 -4.90
N MET A 34 -5.15 12.54 -5.34
CA MET A 34 -4.68 13.59 -4.41
C MET A 34 -5.87 14.30 -3.76
N GLU A 35 -6.93 14.55 -4.52
CA GLU A 35 -8.16 15.17 -4.04
C GLU A 35 -8.81 14.37 -2.91
N GLY A 36 -8.79 13.04 -2.99
CA GLY A 36 -9.52 12.19 -2.05
C GLY A 36 -10.79 11.59 -2.63
N ALA A 37 -10.90 11.48 -3.96
CA ALA A 37 -12.09 10.95 -4.61
C ALA A 37 -12.44 9.54 -4.11
N ASP A 38 -13.74 9.26 -4.04
CA ASP A 38 -14.29 7.99 -3.58
C ASP A 38 -13.97 7.62 -2.11
N THR A 39 -13.49 8.57 -1.31
CA THR A 39 -13.50 8.42 0.14
C THR A 39 -14.91 8.58 0.69
N ASN A 40 -15.12 7.97 1.85
CA ASN A 40 -16.32 8.12 2.65
C ASN A 40 -15.88 8.31 4.11
N PRO A 41 -15.93 9.54 4.64
CA PRO A 41 -15.58 9.86 6.03
C PRO A 41 -16.26 8.95 7.06
N LYS A 42 -17.49 8.50 6.80
CA LYS A 42 -18.26 7.64 7.70
C LYS A 42 -17.64 6.24 7.87
N LEU A 43 -16.81 5.80 6.93
CA LEU A 43 -16.13 4.51 7.03
C LEU A 43 -14.86 4.57 7.87
N VAL A 44 -14.33 5.77 8.18
CA VAL A 44 -13.03 5.87 8.88
C VAL A 44 -13.03 5.16 10.23
N GLU A 45 -14.12 5.29 11.01
CA GLU A 45 -14.26 4.64 12.31
C GLU A 45 -14.30 3.10 12.21
N THR A 46 -14.61 2.55 11.02
CA THR A 46 -14.62 1.10 10.78
C THR A 46 -13.25 0.51 10.51
N PHE A 47 -12.21 1.35 10.38
CA PHE A 47 -10.82 0.93 10.24
C PHE A 47 -10.09 1.20 11.57
N PRO A 48 -9.94 0.20 12.47
CA PRO A 48 -9.42 0.43 13.82
C PRO A 48 -8.11 1.23 13.89
N PRO A 49 -7.09 0.98 13.05
CA PRO A 49 -5.84 1.77 13.06
C PRO A 49 -6.04 3.25 12.76
N PHE A 50 -7.14 3.61 12.08
CA PHE A 50 -7.44 4.95 11.61
C PHE A 50 -8.71 5.54 12.24
N SER A 51 -9.30 4.88 13.23
CA SER A 51 -10.57 5.29 13.85
C SER A 51 -10.59 6.75 14.32
N ASN A 52 -9.43 7.29 14.70
CA ASN A 52 -9.26 8.67 15.15
C ASN A 52 -8.75 9.63 14.07
N ALA A 53 -8.64 9.18 12.82
CA ALA A 53 -8.00 9.93 11.74
C ALA A 53 -8.77 11.21 11.36
N LEU A 54 -10.05 11.33 11.69
CA LEU A 54 -10.84 12.53 11.42
C LEU A 54 -11.11 13.41 12.66
N ARG A 55 -10.61 13.04 13.85
CA ARG A 55 -10.72 13.93 15.02
C ARG A 55 -10.01 15.27 14.75
N PRO A 56 -10.44 16.41 15.30
CA PRO A 56 -9.70 17.65 15.10
C PRO A 56 -8.20 17.49 15.41
N LEU A 57 -7.34 18.01 14.51
CA LEU A 57 -5.89 18.01 14.70
C LEU A 57 -5.44 19.46 14.87
N GLU A 58 -5.22 19.85 16.11
CA GLU A 58 -4.87 21.22 16.46
C GLU A 58 -3.54 21.66 15.85
N ASN A 59 -3.41 22.98 15.70
CA ASN A 59 -2.20 23.65 15.24
C ASN A 59 -1.77 23.25 13.81
N VAL A 60 -2.68 22.81 12.96
CA VAL A 60 -2.41 22.55 11.54
C VAL A 60 -3.16 23.56 10.69
N ARG A 61 -2.41 24.47 10.07
CA ARG A 61 -2.97 25.41 9.08
C ARG A 61 -3.25 24.65 7.79
N TYR A 62 -4.45 24.76 7.27
CA TYR A 62 -4.86 24.08 6.06
C TYR A 62 -5.44 25.08 5.05
N SER A 63 -4.98 25.00 3.81
CA SER A 63 -5.57 25.72 2.68
C SER A 63 -5.81 24.73 1.58
N TYR A 64 -7.00 24.74 1.00
CA TYR A 64 -7.39 23.78 -0.02
C TYR A 64 -8.09 24.44 -1.20
N GLN A 65 -7.87 23.87 -2.38
CA GLN A 65 -8.65 24.13 -3.58
C GLN A 65 -8.84 22.81 -4.33
N THR A 66 -9.99 22.17 -4.13
CA THR A 66 -10.30 20.84 -4.65
C THR A 66 -11.51 20.86 -5.57
N GLY A 67 -11.33 20.40 -6.81
CA GLY A 67 -12.37 20.49 -7.83
C GLY A 67 -12.77 21.93 -8.18
N ALA A 68 -14.02 22.11 -8.60
CA ALA A 68 -14.59 23.42 -8.96
C ALA A 68 -15.07 24.22 -7.73
N ASP A 69 -15.70 23.54 -6.78
CA ASP A 69 -16.59 24.18 -5.81
C ASP A 69 -16.01 24.28 -4.38
N HIS A 70 -14.89 23.60 -4.10
CA HIS A 70 -14.32 23.58 -2.77
C HIS A 70 -13.02 24.38 -2.70
N LYS A 71 -13.07 25.56 -2.10
CA LYS A 71 -11.91 26.44 -1.90
C LYS A 71 -11.96 27.10 -0.54
N SER A 72 -10.86 27.06 0.21
CA SER A 72 -10.74 27.81 1.46
C SER A 72 -10.52 29.30 1.21
N LYS A 73 -11.08 30.15 2.07
CA LYS A 73 -10.79 31.59 2.13
C LYS A 73 -9.71 31.84 3.18
N GLY A 74 -8.45 31.56 2.83
CA GLY A 74 -7.32 31.66 3.76
C GLY A 74 -6.96 30.32 4.41
N TRP A 75 -6.37 30.41 5.59
CA TRP A 75 -6.03 29.27 6.45
C TRP A 75 -7.24 28.84 7.28
N THR A 76 -7.52 27.54 7.32
CA THR A 76 -8.51 26.88 8.18
C THR A 76 -7.82 25.80 9.03
N ASP A 77 -8.58 25.14 9.90
CA ASP A 77 -8.15 23.88 10.49
C ASP A 77 -8.16 22.76 9.45
N LEU A 78 -7.34 21.72 9.69
CA LEU A 78 -7.34 20.51 8.88
C LEU A 78 -8.65 19.74 9.09
N SER A 79 -9.43 19.57 8.03
CA SER A 79 -10.71 18.88 8.05
C SER A 79 -10.99 18.16 6.74
N VAL A 80 -12.06 17.35 6.73
CA VAL A 80 -12.70 16.87 5.50
C VAL A 80 -13.17 18.07 4.68
N VAL A 81 -13.09 17.96 3.35
CA VAL A 81 -13.54 18.97 2.40
C VAL A 81 -14.73 18.43 1.62
N GLY A 82 -15.89 19.06 1.77
CA GLY A 82 -17.15 18.50 1.26
C GLY A 82 -17.43 17.15 1.94
N ASN A 83 -17.38 16.07 1.17
CA ASN A 83 -17.48 14.70 1.69
C ASN A 83 -16.23 13.84 1.36
N ASN A 84 -15.11 14.48 1.02
CA ASN A 84 -13.88 13.80 0.63
C ASN A 84 -12.69 14.26 1.48
N PHE A 85 -11.69 13.39 1.60
CA PHE A 85 -10.39 13.73 2.14
C PHE A 85 -9.30 12.95 1.40
N GLY A 86 -8.10 13.52 1.28
CA GLY A 86 -6.96 12.88 0.64
C GLY A 86 -5.87 12.47 1.63
N PRO A 87 -4.63 12.26 1.14
CA PRO A 87 -3.51 11.84 1.97
C PRO A 87 -3.09 12.90 3.02
N GLU A 88 -3.55 14.15 2.90
CA GLU A 88 -3.21 15.22 3.85
C GLU A 88 -3.58 14.90 5.30
N ILE A 89 -4.67 14.15 5.51
CA ILE A 89 -5.20 13.85 6.84
C ILE A 89 -4.22 13.03 7.65
N THR A 90 -3.81 11.87 7.14
CA THR A 90 -2.91 10.96 7.85
C THR A 90 -1.45 11.39 7.73
N PHE A 91 -1.07 12.07 6.64
CA PHE A 91 0.25 12.71 6.56
C PHE A 91 0.47 13.67 7.73
N ALA A 92 -0.48 14.59 7.98
CA ALA A 92 -0.37 15.58 9.05
C ALA A 92 -0.24 14.93 10.43
N ARG A 93 -0.97 13.84 10.66
CA ARG A 93 -0.90 13.07 11.91
C ARG A 93 0.44 12.39 12.09
N ALA A 94 0.91 11.68 11.06
CA ALA A 94 2.22 11.02 11.08
C ALA A 94 3.34 12.04 11.28
N PHE A 95 3.24 13.22 10.64
CA PHE A 95 4.15 14.33 10.88
C PHE A 95 4.12 14.80 12.34
N ARG A 96 2.92 15.00 12.91
CA ARG A 96 2.73 15.45 14.31
C ARG A 96 3.22 14.47 15.37
N GLN A 97 3.32 13.19 15.03
CA GLN A 97 3.95 12.17 15.88
C GLN A 97 5.47 12.34 15.96
N GLN A 98 6.09 12.93 14.94
CA GLN A 98 7.55 13.06 14.83
C GLN A 98 8.07 14.50 15.04
N SER A 99 7.21 15.51 14.85
CA SER A 99 7.58 16.92 14.99
C SER A 99 6.48 17.76 15.64
N LYS A 100 6.91 18.74 16.44
CA LYS A 100 6.05 19.78 17.05
C LYS A 100 6.08 21.11 16.31
N ASP A 101 6.88 21.23 15.24
CA ASP A 101 7.06 22.47 14.48
C ASP A 101 5.72 22.99 13.95
N PRO A 102 5.51 24.30 13.79
CA PRO A 102 4.28 24.82 13.22
C PRO A 102 4.05 24.25 11.81
N LEU A 103 2.88 23.68 11.55
CA LEU A 103 2.58 22.94 10.31
C LEU A 103 1.56 23.70 9.48
N ALA A 104 1.84 23.81 8.17
CA ALA A 104 0.90 24.31 7.18
C ALA A 104 0.83 23.39 5.96
N LEU A 105 -0.37 23.10 5.50
CA LEU A 105 -0.63 22.29 4.31
C LEU A 105 -1.38 23.12 3.28
N ILE A 106 -0.88 23.13 2.04
CA ILE A 106 -1.53 23.78 0.90
C ILE A 106 -1.85 22.71 -0.12
N LYS A 107 -3.13 22.46 -0.38
CA LYS A 107 -3.61 21.43 -1.29
C LYS A 107 -4.34 22.03 -2.49
N ASP A 108 -3.92 21.67 -3.70
CA ASP A 108 -4.66 21.93 -4.93
C ASP A 108 -4.79 20.65 -5.74
N ALA A 109 -6.00 20.14 -5.90
CA ALA A 109 -6.21 18.91 -6.68
C ALA A 109 -7.54 18.95 -7.44
N TRP A 110 -7.61 18.24 -8.57
CA TRP A 110 -8.86 18.14 -9.33
C TRP A 110 -8.94 16.82 -10.09
N GLY A 111 -10.00 16.04 -9.85
CA GLY A 111 -10.28 14.79 -10.56
C GLY A 111 -10.37 14.89 -12.09
N GLY A 112 -9.86 13.85 -12.78
CA GLY A 112 -9.97 13.75 -14.24
C GLY A 112 -9.02 14.68 -15.02
N THR A 113 -8.00 15.23 -14.38
CA THR A 113 -7.05 16.15 -15.02
C THR A 113 -5.82 15.43 -15.54
N THR A 114 -5.18 16.02 -16.54
CA THR A 114 -3.94 15.52 -17.14
C THR A 114 -2.75 16.41 -16.83
N LEU A 115 -1.56 15.82 -16.77
CA LEU A 115 -0.31 16.54 -16.67
C LEU A 115 0.04 17.25 -17.98
N VAL A 116 -0.22 16.59 -19.12
CA VAL A 116 0.07 17.16 -20.44
C VAL A 116 -0.73 18.43 -20.76
N ASN A 117 -1.92 18.61 -20.17
CA ASN A 117 -2.77 19.77 -20.49
C ASN A 117 -3.09 20.65 -19.27
N ASP A 118 -3.68 20.10 -18.22
CA ASP A 118 -4.25 20.88 -17.12
C ASP A 118 -3.18 21.41 -16.15
N TRP A 119 -2.16 20.59 -15.89
CA TRP A 119 -1.01 20.93 -15.04
C TRP A 119 0.21 21.42 -15.84
N ALA A 120 0.07 21.66 -17.15
CA ALA A 120 1.14 22.19 -17.97
C ALA A 120 1.55 23.60 -17.49
N PRO A 121 2.83 23.83 -17.11
CA PRO A 121 3.27 25.14 -16.61
C PRO A 121 3.13 26.29 -17.61
N ASP A 122 3.09 25.98 -18.90
CA ASP A 122 2.90 26.97 -19.99
C ASP A 122 1.42 27.14 -20.36
N GLY A 123 0.52 26.57 -19.53
CA GLY A 123 -0.92 26.75 -19.60
C GLY A 123 -1.65 25.69 -20.41
N GLY A 124 -0.99 24.83 -21.19
CA GLY A 124 -1.70 23.86 -22.04
C GLY A 124 -2.59 24.54 -23.10
N ASN A 125 -3.48 23.77 -23.74
CA ASN A 125 -4.36 24.26 -24.81
C ASN A 125 -5.56 25.08 -24.29
N GLU A 126 -6.49 25.48 -25.18
CA GLU A 126 -7.67 26.27 -24.79
C GLU A 126 -8.64 25.53 -23.86
N LYS A 127 -8.59 24.19 -23.82
CA LYS A 127 -9.42 23.36 -22.93
C LYS A 127 -8.77 23.12 -21.56
N SER A 128 -7.54 23.58 -21.35
CA SER A 128 -6.82 23.42 -20.09
C SER A 128 -7.50 24.17 -18.95
N ARG A 129 -7.58 23.52 -17.79
CA ARG A 129 -8.03 24.15 -16.54
C ARG A 129 -7.03 25.10 -15.89
N LYS A 130 -5.81 25.25 -16.46
CA LYS A 130 -4.74 26.13 -15.94
C LYS A 130 -4.41 25.86 -14.46
N LEU A 131 -4.39 24.59 -14.05
CA LEU A 131 -4.25 24.18 -12.64
C LEU A 131 -2.87 24.48 -12.08
N TYR A 132 -1.83 24.46 -12.91
CA TYR A 132 -0.50 24.92 -12.50
C TYR A 132 -0.55 26.37 -11.98
N GLN A 133 -1.12 27.30 -12.77
CA GLN A 133 -1.17 28.71 -12.41
C GLN A 133 -2.07 28.93 -11.18
N ARG A 134 -3.17 28.18 -11.09
CA ARG A 134 -4.05 28.15 -9.93
C ARG A 134 -3.29 27.76 -8.66
N PHE A 135 -2.56 26.66 -8.70
CA PHE A 135 -1.77 26.16 -7.57
C PHE A 135 -0.68 27.14 -7.15
N ILE A 136 0.11 27.66 -8.09
CA ILE A 136 1.17 28.65 -7.78
C ILE A 136 0.59 29.92 -7.15
N THR A 137 -0.56 30.40 -7.65
CA THR A 137 -1.26 31.56 -7.07
C THR A 137 -1.68 31.27 -5.64
N GLN A 138 -2.34 30.13 -5.39
CA GLN A 138 -2.76 29.74 -4.05
C GLN A 138 -1.57 29.65 -3.08
N VAL A 139 -0.46 29.03 -3.51
CA VAL A 139 0.74 28.93 -2.68
C VAL A 139 1.27 30.31 -2.33
N ARG A 140 1.45 31.20 -3.31
CA ARG A 140 1.95 32.56 -3.06
C ARG A 140 1.05 33.37 -2.13
N ASP A 141 -0.27 33.29 -2.31
CA ASP A 141 -1.25 33.97 -1.45
C ASP A 141 -1.12 33.49 0.01
N ARG A 142 -1.05 32.18 0.22
CA ARG A 142 -0.92 31.58 1.56
C ARG A 142 0.41 31.89 2.23
N LEU A 143 1.50 31.92 1.47
CA LEU A 143 2.80 32.34 1.98
C LEU A 143 2.82 33.83 2.34
N ALA A 144 2.13 34.68 1.56
CA ALA A 144 1.95 36.09 1.89
C ALA A 144 1.11 36.28 3.17
N ASP A 145 0.08 35.45 3.38
CA ASP A 145 -0.72 35.46 4.61
C ASP A 145 0.12 35.13 5.85
N LEU A 146 1.03 34.15 5.76
CA LEU A 146 1.97 33.84 6.85
C LEU A 146 2.89 35.03 7.17
N LYS A 147 3.44 35.69 6.14
CA LYS A 147 4.27 36.90 6.32
C LYS A 147 3.50 38.04 6.97
N LYS A 148 2.24 38.26 6.56
CA LYS A 148 1.37 39.28 7.18
C LYS A 148 1.08 39.00 8.66
N GLN A 149 1.08 37.73 9.06
CA GLN A 149 0.96 37.29 10.45
C GLN A 149 2.29 37.40 11.23
N GLY A 150 3.37 37.91 10.63
CA GLY A 150 4.70 37.98 11.25
C GLY A 150 5.41 36.63 11.35
N LEU A 151 4.93 35.60 10.65
CA LEU A 151 5.51 34.25 10.69
C LEU A 151 6.53 34.05 9.58
N THR A 152 7.66 33.45 9.92
CA THR A 152 8.60 32.89 8.95
C THR A 152 8.11 31.51 8.50
N TYR A 153 8.54 31.07 7.32
CA TYR A 153 8.15 29.75 6.79
C TYR A 153 9.26 29.11 5.99
N LYS A 154 9.13 27.79 5.82
CA LYS A 154 9.95 26.97 4.92
C LYS A 154 9.05 26.02 4.14
N ILE A 155 9.14 26.05 2.81
CA ILE A 155 8.50 25.03 1.97
C ILE A 155 9.36 23.76 2.06
N GLU A 156 8.79 22.71 2.64
CA GLU A 156 9.50 21.46 2.92
C GLU A 156 9.48 20.51 1.73
N ALA A 157 8.30 20.28 1.17
CA ALA A 157 8.13 19.31 0.11
C ALA A 157 6.82 19.51 -0.69
N LEU A 158 6.82 18.95 -1.89
CA LEU A 158 5.63 18.71 -2.71
C LEU A 158 5.30 17.22 -2.72
N MET A 159 4.07 16.88 -2.36
CA MET A 159 3.46 15.57 -2.56
C MET A 159 2.67 15.62 -3.86
N TRP A 160 3.07 14.81 -4.81
CA TRP A 160 2.50 14.75 -6.15
C TRP A 160 1.88 13.37 -6.38
N HIS A 161 0.56 13.31 -6.63
CA HIS A 161 -0.09 12.09 -7.09
C HIS A 161 -0.95 12.34 -8.31
N GLN A 162 -0.45 11.90 -9.46
CA GLN A 162 -1.11 12.06 -10.74
C GLN A 162 -0.57 11.05 -11.75
N GLY A 163 -1.37 10.75 -12.77
CA GLY A 163 -0.93 10.03 -13.97
C GLY A 163 -2.00 9.15 -14.57
N GLU A 164 -3.05 8.84 -13.80
CA GLU A 164 -4.09 7.90 -14.24
C GLU A 164 -4.83 8.42 -15.47
N ASN A 165 -5.09 9.72 -15.56
CA ASN A 165 -5.74 10.27 -16.75
C ASN A 165 -4.80 10.42 -17.96
N ASP A 166 -3.49 10.63 -17.74
CA ASP A 166 -2.50 10.65 -18.84
C ASP A 166 -2.32 9.26 -19.47
N MET A 167 -2.60 8.17 -18.74
CA MET A 167 -2.61 6.82 -19.28
C MET A 167 -3.60 6.70 -20.46
N PHE A 168 -4.75 7.38 -20.38
CA PHE A 168 -5.77 7.39 -21.42
C PHE A 168 -5.55 8.47 -22.47
N HIS A 169 -4.76 9.50 -22.16
CA HIS A 169 -4.51 10.58 -23.10
C HIS A 169 -3.69 10.08 -24.31
N PRO A 170 -4.03 10.48 -25.56
CA PRO A 170 -3.35 10.01 -26.77
C PRO A 170 -1.82 10.21 -26.75
N THR A 171 -1.38 11.36 -26.23
CA THR A 171 0.04 11.77 -26.15
C THR A 171 0.55 11.93 -24.71
N GLY A 172 -0.33 11.85 -23.71
CA GLY A 172 0.02 12.21 -22.33
C GLY A 172 1.01 11.23 -21.72
N LYS A 173 0.71 9.92 -21.85
CA LYS A 173 1.61 8.85 -21.42
C LYS A 173 2.99 8.87 -22.06
N GLN A 174 3.11 9.25 -23.33
CA GLN A 174 4.39 9.31 -24.04
C GLN A 174 5.24 10.52 -23.62
N HIS A 175 4.59 11.61 -23.17
CA HIS A 175 5.28 12.83 -22.75
C HIS A 175 5.34 13.02 -21.23
N TYR A 176 4.88 12.03 -20.46
CA TYR A 176 4.73 12.16 -19.02
C TYR A 176 6.02 12.55 -18.32
N GLU A 177 7.14 11.92 -18.68
CA GLU A 177 8.46 12.21 -18.10
C GLU A 177 8.86 13.67 -18.34
N LYS A 178 8.85 14.11 -19.61
CA LYS A 178 9.17 15.48 -20.01
C LYS A 178 8.30 16.49 -19.25
N ASN A 179 7.00 16.22 -19.17
CA ASN A 179 6.06 17.14 -18.54
C ASN A 179 6.25 17.20 -17.03
N LEU A 180 6.54 16.07 -16.37
CA LEU A 180 6.80 16.02 -14.93
C LEU A 180 8.11 16.74 -14.58
N ARG A 181 9.16 16.59 -15.38
CA ARG A 181 10.41 17.37 -15.26
C ARG A 181 10.13 18.86 -15.37
N ASN A 182 9.37 19.28 -16.38
CA ASN A 182 9.01 20.69 -16.59
C ASN A 182 8.20 21.24 -15.40
N LEU A 183 7.21 20.48 -14.92
CA LEU A 183 6.41 20.83 -13.74
C LEU A 183 7.31 21.10 -12.54
N ILE A 184 8.18 20.16 -12.18
CA ILE A 184 9.06 20.26 -11.01
C ILE A 184 10.01 21.46 -11.15
N ALA A 185 10.66 21.61 -12.31
CA ALA A 185 11.57 22.73 -12.56
C ALA A 185 10.86 24.09 -12.46
N LYS A 186 9.64 24.19 -12.99
CA LYS A 186 8.85 25.42 -12.97
C LYS A 186 8.34 25.75 -11.57
N ILE A 187 7.90 24.76 -10.78
CA ILE A 187 7.54 24.97 -9.36
C ILE A 187 8.73 25.50 -8.58
N ARG A 188 9.90 24.87 -8.69
CA ARG A 188 11.13 25.29 -8.01
C ARG A 188 11.53 26.72 -8.38
N LYS A 189 11.45 27.07 -9.66
CA LYS A 189 11.73 28.43 -10.15
C LYS A 189 10.71 29.45 -9.62
N ASP A 190 9.43 29.19 -9.85
CA ASP A 190 8.35 30.15 -9.59
C ASP A 190 8.10 30.37 -8.09
N LEU A 191 8.44 29.38 -7.24
CA LEU A 191 8.42 29.49 -5.78
C LEU A 191 9.79 29.85 -5.19
N SER A 192 10.84 30.02 -6.00
CA SER A 192 12.21 30.29 -5.55
C SER A 192 12.72 29.27 -4.52
N THR A 193 12.46 27.98 -4.78
CA THR A 193 12.84 26.84 -3.94
C THR A 193 13.61 25.79 -4.74
N PRO A 194 14.86 26.09 -5.17
CA PRO A 194 15.64 25.17 -6.01
C PRO A 194 15.86 23.78 -5.37
N GLU A 195 15.87 23.72 -4.04
CA GLU A 195 16.09 22.49 -3.27
C GLU A 195 14.79 21.75 -2.88
N LEU A 196 13.64 22.14 -3.43
CA LEU A 196 12.35 21.54 -3.08
C LEU A 196 12.36 20.03 -3.31
N LYS A 197 12.06 19.28 -2.24
CA LYS A 197 11.85 17.85 -2.32
C LYS A 197 10.49 17.56 -2.94
N VAL A 198 10.43 16.60 -3.87
CA VAL A 198 9.18 16.17 -4.50
C VAL A 198 8.98 14.68 -4.26
N PHE A 199 7.82 14.30 -3.76
CA PHE A 199 7.44 12.92 -3.51
C PHE A 199 6.37 12.51 -4.53
N VAL A 200 6.73 11.62 -5.45
CA VAL A 200 5.86 11.15 -6.52
C VAL A 200 5.21 9.84 -6.09
N GLY A 201 3.89 9.88 -5.93
CA GLY A 201 3.07 8.70 -5.65
C GLY A 201 3.04 7.75 -6.85
N GLU A 202 3.36 6.48 -6.61
CA GLU A 202 3.29 5.44 -7.62
C GLU A 202 1.87 5.35 -8.22
N ILE A 203 1.78 5.22 -9.54
CA ILE A 203 0.54 4.80 -10.20
C ILE A 203 0.41 3.27 -10.14
N SER A 204 -0.80 2.76 -9.92
CA SER A 204 -1.03 1.32 -9.73
C SER A 204 -2.14 0.77 -10.62
N THR A 205 -1.95 -0.46 -11.08
CA THR A 205 -3.00 -1.24 -11.76
C THR A 205 -3.94 -1.95 -10.78
N LYS A 206 -3.58 -2.02 -9.48
CA LYS A 206 -4.35 -2.75 -8.46
C LYS A 206 -5.80 -2.25 -8.37
N GLY A 207 -6.00 -0.96 -8.60
CA GLY A 207 -7.32 -0.35 -8.59
C GLY A 207 -8.11 -0.54 -9.88
N VAL A 208 -7.50 -1.00 -10.98
CA VAL A 208 -8.12 -1.08 -12.31
C VAL A 208 -8.96 -2.35 -12.41
N TRP A 209 -10.27 -2.20 -12.25
CA TRP A 209 -11.25 -3.29 -12.37
C TRP A 209 -11.91 -3.29 -13.75
N GLY A 210 -12.11 -4.48 -14.34
CA GLY A 210 -12.86 -4.63 -15.59
C GLY A 210 -12.17 -4.10 -16.85
N MET A 211 -10.89 -3.70 -16.76
CA MET A 211 -10.08 -3.26 -17.91
C MET A 211 -8.62 -3.70 -17.76
N ASP A 212 -7.93 -3.88 -18.88
CA ASP A 212 -6.48 -4.09 -18.89
C ASP A 212 -5.75 -2.83 -19.37
N ASN A 213 -5.13 -2.12 -18.43
CA ASN A 213 -4.31 -0.94 -18.71
C ASN A 213 -2.86 -1.11 -18.25
N ARG A 214 -2.39 -2.35 -18.06
CA ARG A 214 -1.03 -2.60 -17.55
C ARG A 214 0.03 -1.91 -18.41
N ALA A 215 -0.05 -2.01 -19.73
CA ALA A 215 0.87 -1.34 -20.64
C ALA A 215 0.86 0.19 -20.50
N ASN A 216 -0.32 0.81 -20.39
CA ASN A 216 -0.45 2.26 -20.23
C ASN A 216 0.09 2.74 -18.87
N VAL A 217 -0.23 2.03 -17.79
CA VAL A 217 0.28 2.32 -16.44
C VAL A 217 1.80 2.17 -16.40
N THR A 218 2.36 1.20 -17.11
CA THR A 218 3.81 0.99 -17.20
C THR A 218 4.53 2.17 -17.82
N LEU A 219 3.98 2.76 -18.87
CA LEU A 219 4.58 3.95 -19.50
C LEU A 219 4.65 5.12 -18.51
N ILE A 220 3.56 5.36 -17.76
CA ILE A 220 3.52 6.40 -16.72
C ILE A 220 4.51 6.07 -15.59
N ARG A 221 4.49 4.83 -15.08
CA ARG A 221 5.37 4.40 -13.99
C ARG A 221 6.84 4.50 -14.37
N ASN A 222 7.22 4.09 -15.57
CA ASN A 222 8.59 4.20 -16.07
C ASN A 222 9.00 5.67 -16.18
N ALA A 223 8.10 6.55 -16.64
CA ALA A 223 8.33 7.98 -16.66
C ALA A 223 8.50 8.56 -15.23
N GLN A 224 7.70 8.12 -14.25
CA GLN A 224 7.89 8.52 -12.84
C GLN A 224 9.29 8.09 -12.33
N MET A 225 9.70 6.86 -12.61
CA MET A 225 11.02 6.33 -12.22
C MET A 225 12.17 7.10 -12.88
N ALA A 226 12.10 7.37 -14.19
CA ALA A 226 13.13 8.13 -14.89
C ALA A 226 13.31 9.54 -14.31
N VAL A 227 12.24 10.19 -13.86
CA VAL A 227 12.36 11.48 -13.14
C VAL A 227 13.06 11.30 -11.79
N VAL A 228 12.64 10.31 -11.00
CA VAL A 228 13.25 9.99 -9.69
C VAL A 228 14.76 9.69 -9.82
N GLU A 229 15.15 8.87 -10.79
CA GLU A 229 16.54 8.46 -11.00
C GLU A 229 17.45 9.61 -11.43
N SER A 230 16.89 10.61 -12.11
CA SER A 230 17.63 11.74 -12.64
C SER A 230 17.74 12.96 -11.71
N ASP A 231 16.96 13.00 -10.63
CA ASP A 231 16.88 14.16 -9.73
C ASP A 231 16.93 13.67 -8.27
N PRO A 232 18.04 13.91 -7.53
CA PRO A 232 18.23 13.39 -6.18
C PRO A 232 17.29 14.02 -5.14
N LYS A 233 16.49 15.02 -5.51
CA LYS A 233 15.47 15.64 -4.66
C LYS A 233 14.06 15.17 -5.02
N VAL A 234 13.92 14.22 -5.95
CA VAL A 234 12.65 13.58 -6.29
C VAL A 234 12.67 12.15 -5.74
N PHE A 235 11.62 11.78 -5.01
CA PHE A 235 11.50 10.51 -4.31
C PHE A 235 10.29 9.75 -4.82
N PHE A 236 10.46 8.46 -5.06
CA PHE A 236 9.35 7.56 -5.39
C PHE A 236 8.65 7.12 -4.10
N VAL A 237 7.32 7.18 -4.07
CA VAL A 237 6.51 6.70 -2.95
C VAL A 237 5.74 5.47 -3.43
N PRO A 238 6.13 4.25 -3.00
CA PRO A 238 5.40 3.04 -3.36
C PRO A 238 3.97 3.08 -2.79
N THR A 239 2.98 2.90 -3.66
CA THR A 239 1.56 2.92 -3.27
C THR A 239 0.79 1.72 -3.84
N SER A 240 1.41 0.92 -4.72
CA SER A 240 0.77 -0.25 -5.34
C SER A 240 0.30 -1.30 -4.33
N HIS A 241 0.97 -1.40 -3.18
CA HIS A 241 0.60 -2.27 -2.06
C HIS A 241 -0.64 -1.79 -1.28
N LEU A 242 -0.99 -0.50 -1.34
CA LEU A 242 -2.07 0.09 -0.56
C LEU A 242 -3.46 -0.42 -0.98
N SER A 243 -4.45 -0.29 -0.11
CA SER A 243 -5.84 -0.63 -0.43
C SER A 243 -6.33 0.21 -1.61
N PHE A 244 -7.11 -0.40 -2.49
CA PHE A 244 -7.89 0.30 -3.51
C PHE A 244 -9.37 0.02 -3.30
N LYS A 245 -10.22 0.97 -3.70
CA LYS A 245 -11.66 0.76 -3.66
C LYS A 245 -12.01 -0.36 -4.63
N ILE A 246 -12.77 -1.31 -4.11
CA ILE A 246 -13.33 -2.43 -4.86
C ILE A 246 -14.74 -2.05 -5.26
N GLY A 247 -15.08 -2.31 -6.51
CA GLY A 247 -16.47 -2.28 -6.96
C GLY A 247 -16.95 -0.90 -7.38
N ARG A 248 -17.45 -0.89 -8.62
CA ARG A 248 -18.59 -0.18 -9.19
C ARG A 248 -18.92 -0.97 -10.46
N PRO A 249 -20.19 -1.11 -10.86
CA PRO A 249 -20.54 -1.86 -12.06
C PRO A 249 -19.91 -1.17 -13.26
N VAL A 250 -18.92 -1.83 -13.86
CA VAL A 250 -18.31 -1.52 -15.17
C VAL A 250 -17.84 -0.06 -15.35
N GLY A 251 -16.52 0.16 -15.36
CA GLY A 251 -15.93 1.45 -15.73
C GLY A 251 -14.57 1.73 -15.09
N LEU A 252 -13.95 2.84 -15.52
CA LEU A 252 -12.66 3.34 -15.04
C LEU A 252 -12.69 3.61 -13.52
N HIS A 253 -12.31 2.61 -12.75
CA HIS A 253 -12.04 2.78 -11.33
C HIS A 253 -10.55 2.53 -11.08
N TYR A 254 -9.90 3.44 -10.37
CA TYR A 254 -8.48 3.36 -9.97
C TYR A 254 -8.24 4.24 -8.74
N HIS A 255 -9.28 4.39 -7.91
CA HIS A 255 -9.21 5.20 -6.71
C HIS A 255 -8.85 4.35 -5.49
N PHE A 256 -8.05 4.91 -4.59
CA PHE A 256 -7.65 4.26 -3.34
C PHE A 256 -8.84 3.95 -2.41
N GLY A 257 -9.90 4.76 -2.45
CA GLY A 257 -11.00 4.69 -1.50
C GLY A 257 -10.60 5.12 -0.09
N THR A 258 -11.49 4.97 0.90
CA THR A 258 -11.25 5.46 2.26
C THR A 258 -9.99 4.87 2.91
N LEU A 259 -9.88 3.53 2.97
CA LEU A 259 -8.73 2.88 3.61
C LEU A 259 -7.43 3.21 2.88
N GLY A 260 -7.43 3.11 1.55
CA GLY A 260 -6.25 3.40 0.76
C GLY A 260 -5.75 4.83 0.92
N GLN A 261 -6.64 5.83 1.01
CA GLN A 261 -6.22 7.22 1.22
C GLN A 261 -5.63 7.48 2.60
N LEU A 262 -6.14 6.81 3.64
CA LEU A 262 -5.56 6.86 4.97
C LEU A 262 -4.14 6.28 4.94
N GLN A 263 -3.93 5.15 4.28
CA GLN A 263 -2.60 4.56 4.13
C GLN A 263 -1.68 5.40 3.23
N HIS A 264 -2.25 6.09 2.23
CA HIS A 264 -1.51 6.93 1.28
C HIS A 264 -0.80 8.11 1.97
N GLY A 265 -1.48 8.76 2.92
CA GLY A 265 -0.85 9.82 3.72
C GLY A 265 0.29 9.31 4.62
N GLU A 266 0.14 8.11 5.20
CA GLU A 266 1.22 7.46 5.95
C GLU A 266 2.39 7.08 5.06
N ALA A 267 2.14 6.64 3.81
CA ALA A 267 3.19 6.32 2.84
C ALA A 267 4.02 7.56 2.48
N TYR A 268 3.37 8.71 2.24
CA TYR A 268 4.07 9.98 2.04
C TYR A 268 4.89 10.40 3.26
N ALA A 269 4.35 10.25 4.47
CA ALA A 269 5.07 10.59 5.69
C ALA A 269 6.29 9.68 5.89
N ALA A 270 6.13 8.37 5.70
CA ALA A 270 7.22 7.41 5.81
C ALA A 270 8.35 7.73 4.82
N ALA A 271 8.01 8.02 3.56
CA ALA A 271 8.99 8.43 2.56
C ALA A 271 9.69 9.74 2.95
N TYR A 272 8.94 10.73 3.45
CA TYR A 272 9.49 12.02 3.87
C TYR A 272 10.51 11.90 5.01
N PHE A 273 10.21 11.06 6.01
CA PHE A 273 11.09 10.82 7.16
C PHE A 273 12.21 9.80 6.86
N GLY A 274 12.30 9.27 5.63
CA GLY A 274 13.29 8.23 5.29
C GLY A 274 13.07 6.91 6.04
N GLN A 275 11.84 6.67 6.50
CA GLN A 275 11.47 5.43 7.18
C GLN A 275 11.26 4.33 6.13
N ASN A 276 12.35 3.84 5.55
CA ASN A 276 12.31 2.55 4.90
C ASN A 276 11.97 1.53 5.99
N ARG A 277 10.81 0.87 5.86
CA ARG A 277 10.22 -0.06 6.83
C ARG A 277 11.02 -1.36 6.94
N THR A 278 12.31 -1.28 7.20
CA THR A 278 13.12 -2.43 7.61
C THR A 278 12.93 -2.57 9.12
N PRO A 279 12.20 -3.59 9.59
CA PRO A 279 11.97 -3.73 11.01
C PRO A 279 13.31 -3.97 11.71
N THR A 280 13.68 -3.12 12.66
CA THR A 280 14.63 -3.50 13.72
C THR A 280 13.87 -4.42 14.66
N ARG A 281 13.86 -5.72 14.36
CA ARG A 281 13.27 -6.75 15.23
C ARG A 281 14.34 -7.68 15.78
N GLN A 282 14.06 -8.18 16.97
CA GLN A 282 14.96 -8.98 17.79
C GLN A 282 15.17 -10.36 17.12
N ARG A 283 16.42 -10.69 16.82
CA ARG A 283 16.81 -12.01 16.29
C ARG A 283 16.27 -13.10 17.22
N VAL A 284 15.45 -14.00 16.69
CA VAL A 284 14.88 -15.09 17.49
C VAL A 284 15.95 -16.13 17.78
N ARG A 285 15.93 -16.66 19.01
CA ARG A 285 16.72 -17.86 19.34
C ARG A 285 16.08 -19.04 18.63
N MET A 286 16.83 -19.61 17.70
CA MET A 286 16.37 -20.75 16.91
C MET A 286 16.04 -21.95 17.82
N PRO A 287 14.87 -22.57 17.63
CA PRO A 287 14.41 -23.67 18.47
C PRO A 287 15.28 -24.93 18.32
N LYS A 288 15.46 -25.68 19.40
CA LYS A 288 16.17 -26.97 19.35
C LYS A 288 15.27 -28.02 18.70
N ALA A 289 15.40 -28.23 17.40
CA ALA A 289 14.68 -29.25 16.63
C ALA A 289 15.60 -29.83 15.55
N LYS A 290 15.32 -31.05 15.08
CA LYS A 290 16.08 -31.69 13.99
C LYS A 290 15.41 -31.49 12.63
N LYS A 291 14.08 -31.43 12.60
CA LYS A 291 13.28 -31.33 11.39
C LYS A 291 12.45 -30.05 11.39
N ILE A 292 12.28 -29.44 10.22
CA ILE A 292 11.41 -28.27 10.03
C ILE A 292 10.52 -28.44 8.81
N LYS A 293 9.24 -28.15 8.97
CA LYS A 293 8.23 -28.15 7.91
C LYS A 293 8.00 -26.69 7.50
N LEU A 294 8.55 -26.30 6.36
CA LEU A 294 8.40 -24.96 5.78
C LEU A 294 7.18 -24.93 4.84
N PHE A 295 6.09 -24.33 5.30
CA PHE A 295 4.92 -24.09 4.47
C PHE A 295 5.00 -22.72 3.80
N ILE A 296 4.56 -22.66 2.54
CA ILE A 296 4.55 -21.41 1.78
C ILE A 296 3.12 -20.92 1.65
N LEU A 297 2.87 -19.66 2.03
CA LEU A 297 1.59 -18.98 1.86
C LEU A 297 1.75 -17.91 0.78
N GLY A 298 1.08 -18.10 -0.36
CA GLY A 298 1.19 -17.24 -1.53
C GLY A 298 -0.14 -16.62 -1.95
N GLY A 299 -0.12 -15.38 -2.43
CA GLY A 299 -1.32 -14.79 -3.03
C GLY A 299 -1.37 -13.28 -3.09
N GLN A 300 -2.58 -12.74 -3.08
CA GLN A 300 -2.85 -11.29 -3.09
C GLN A 300 -3.58 -10.85 -1.81
N ARG A 301 -4.60 -10.00 -1.94
CA ARG A 301 -5.19 -9.16 -0.87
C ARG A 301 -5.74 -9.94 0.31
N ASN A 302 -6.43 -11.05 0.04
CA ASN A 302 -6.96 -11.92 1.09
C ASN A 302 -5.85 -12.76 1.75
N MET A 303 -4.84 -13.21 1.01
CA MET A 303 -3.67 -13.84 1.63
C MET A 303 -2.88 -12.82 2.47
N GLU A 304 -2.79 -11.58 2.04
CA GLU A 304 -2.10 -10.51 2.79
C GLU A 304 -2.85 -10.16 4.09
N GLY A 305 -4.18 -10.08 4.02
CA GLY A 305 -5.03 -9.67 5.14
C GLY A 305 -5.44 -8.21 5.08
N GLU A 306 -5.76 -7.70 3.88
CA GLU A 306 -5.96 -6.25 3.66
C GLU A 306 -7.07 -5.63 4.52
N ALA A 307 -8.12 -6.39 4.86
CA ALA A 307 -9.28 -5.91 5.63
C ALA A 307 -9.46 -6.64 6.97
N SER A 308 -8.38 -7.16 7.56
CA SER A 308 -8.40 -7.86 8.84
C SER A 308 -7.51 -7.15 9.84
N TRP A 309 -8.02 -6.84 11.03
CA TRP A 309 -7.37 -5.93 11.97
C TRP A 309 -6.93 -6.64 13.24
N VAL A 310 -5.69 -6.37 13.68
CA VAL A 310 -5.18 -6.91 14.95
C VAL A 310 -6.07 -6.49 16.13
N ALA A 311 -6.65 -5.29 16.05
CA ALA A 311 -7.62 -4.77 17.03
C ALA A 311 -8.84 -5.70 17.22
N ASP A 312 -9.28 -6.40 16.18
CA ASP A 312 -10.44 -7.30 16.25
C ASP A 312 -10.14 -8.63 16.97
N ILE A 313 -8.87 -8.89 17.28
CA ILE A 313 -8.39 -10.15 17.85
C ILE A 313 -7.52 -9.96 19.09
N GLU A 314 -7.48 -8.76 19.69
CA GLU A 314 -6.63 -8.42 20.83
C GLU A 314 -6.76 -9.40 22.00
N ASP A 315 -7.99 -9.82 22.29
CA ASP A 315 -8.32 -10.75 23.37
C ASP A 315 -8.01 -12.23 23.06
N THR A 316 -7.51 -12.52 21.86
CA THR A 316 -7.23 -13.89 21.43
C THR A 316 -5.75 -14.25 21.62
N SER A 317 -5.44 -15.54 21.62
CA SER A 317 -4.05 -16.00 21.63
C SER A 317 -3.30 -15.75 20.31
N LEU A 318 -3.99 -15.31 19.24
CA LEU A 318 -3.38 -15.12 17.91
C LEU A 318 -2.45 -13.92 17.85
N THR A 319 -2.60 -12.96 18.77
CA THR A 319 -1.72 -11.79 18.91
C THR A 319 -0.39 -12.11 19.59
N LYS A 320 -0.30 -13.27 20.25
CA LYS A 320 0.90 -13.70 20.98
C LYS A 320 1.86 -14.46 20.04
N PRO A 321 3.18 -14.35 20.24
CA PRO A 321 4.16 -15.17 19.55
C PRO A 321 3.82 -16.67 19.62
N GLN A 322 3.69 -17.31 18.47
CA GLN A 322 3.43 -18.74 18.36
C GLN A 322 4.74 -19.52 18.24
N LYS A 323 4.70 -20.82 18.56
CA LYS A 323 5.86 -21.75 18.44
C LYS A 323 6.12 -22.15 16.98
N ALA A 324 6.21 -21.16 16.10
CA ALA A 324 6.53 -21.32 14.68
C ALA A 324 7.46 -20.20 14.23
N LEU A 325 8.32 -20.51 13.26
CA LEU A 325 9.16 -19.52 12.59
C LEU A 325 8.39 -18.86 11.45
N TYR A 326 8.62 -17.57 11.23
CA TYR A 326 7.92 -16.78 10.23
C TYR A 326 8.89 -15.86 9.49
N GLN A 327 8.80 -15.87 8.17
CA GLN A 327 9.37 -14.86 7.28
C GLN A 327 8.31 -14.46 6.25
N TYR A 328 8.44 -13.24 5.73
CA TYR A 328 7.49 -12.70 4.78
C TYR A 328 8.10 -11.71 3.79
N ASN A 329 7.45 -11.60 2.63
CA ASN A 329 7.63 -10.52 1.65
C ASN A 329 6.25 -10.09 1.16
N LEU A 330 5.84 -8.88 1.52
CA LEU A 330 4.53 -8.31 1.22
C LEU A 330 4.71 -7.14 0.26
N GLY A 331 4.50 -7.41 -1.03
CA GLY A 331 4.55 -6.44 -2.13
C GLY A 331 5.89 -5.74 -2.32
N LYS A 332 7.01 -6.34 -1.84
CA LYS A 332 8.35 -5.73 -1.77
C LYS A 332 8.46 -4.46 -0.90
N VAL A 333 7.39 -4.04 -0.24
CA VAL A 333 7.39 -2.85 0.62
C VAL A 333 7.60 -3.23 2.09
N THR A 334 7.10 -4.40 2.50
CA THR A 334 7.28 -4.91 3.86
C THR A 334 7.89 -6.30 3.80
N THR A 335 9.17 -6.41 4.14
CA THR A 335 9.94 -7.66 4.05
C THR A 335 10.63 -7.98 5.38
N SER A 336 10.72 -9.26 5.71
CA SER A 336 11.56 -9.75 6.80
C SER A 336 12.96 -10.09 6.27
N ASN A 337 14.00 -9.73 7.03
CA ASN A 337 15.38 -10.10 6.70
C ASN A 337 15.86 -11.38 7.40
N ASP A 338 15.21 -11.76 8.50
CA ASP A 338 15.56 -12.90 9.36
C ASP A 338 14.28 -13.59 9.87
N TRP A 339 14.43 -14.80 10.42
CA TRP A 339 13.34 -15.54 11.07
C TRP A 339 12.87 -14.87 12.36
N GLU A 340 11.55 -14.76 12.49
CA GLU A 340 10.89 -14.31 13.71
C GLU A 340 9.82 -15.29 14.18
N HIS A 341 9.25 -15.07 15.37
CA HIS A 341 8.10 -15.84 15.82
C HIS A 341 6.85 -15.44 15.03
N LEU A 342 6.07 -16.41 14.60
CA LEU A 342 4.77 -16.17 13.99
C LEU A 342 3.88 -15.36 14.94
N SER A 343 3.59 -14.12 14.54
CA SER A 343 2.80 -13.13 15.26
C SER A 343 2.43 -11.99 14.32
N PRO A 344 1.48 -11.10 14.68
CA PRO A 344 1.18 -9.94 13.85
C PRO A 344 2.40 -9.06 13.56
N ILE A 345 2.46 -8.51 12.35
CA ILE A 345 3.48 -7.54 11.96
C ILE A 345 3.08 -6.18 12.55
N LYS A 346 3.79 -5.77 13.60
CA LYS A 346 3.38 -4.69 14.52
C LYS A 346 3.03 -3.38 13.81
N HIS A 347 3.80 -3.01 12.79
CA HIS A 347 3.62 -1.73 12.10
C HIS A 347 2.53 -1.74 11.02
N LEU A 348 1.98 -2.91 10.65
CA LEU A 348 0.91 -2.98 9.67
C LEU A 348 -0.48 -2.86 10.31
N GLY A 349 -0.63 -3.30 11.56
CA GLY A 349 -1.92 -3.28 12.27
C GLY A 349 -2.97 -4.26 11.71
N ASN A 350 -2.65 -4.98 10.64
CA ASN A 350 -3.46 -6.04 10.04
C ASN A 350 -2.80 -7.42 10.20
N PHE A 351 -3.49 -8.47 9.76
CA PHE A 351 -3.00 -9.85 9.79
C PHE A 351 -3.63 -10.70 8.69
N GLY A 352 -2.93 -11.70 8.14
CA GLY A 352 -3.49 -12.64 7.18
C GLY A 352 -3.83 -14.01 7.80
N PRO A 353 -4.14 -15.02 6.96
CA PRO A 353 -4.54 -16.34 7.43
C PRO A 353 -3.38 -17.10 8.11
N GLU A 354 -2.13 -16.62 8.00
CA GLU A 354 -0.96 -17.25 8.61
C GLU A 354 -1.12 -17.51 10.11
N LEU A 355 -1.81 -16.61 10.82
CA LEU A 355 -1.93 -16.72 12.28
C LEU A 355 -2.82 -17.88 12.70
N SER A 356 -4.02 -18.02 12.11
CA SER A 356 -4.92 -19.12 12.42
C SER A 356 -4.45 -20.43 11.81
N PHE A 357 -3.86 -20.36 10.61
CA PHE A 357 -3.18 -21.49 9.97
C PHE A 357 -2.10 -22.09 10.87
N GLY A 358 -1.18 -21.26 11.37
CA GLY A 358 -0.13 -21.71 12.28
C GLY A 358 -0.68 -22.26 13.59
N LYS A 359 -1.65 -21.57 14.20
CA LYS A 359 -2.29 -22.03 15.44
C LYS A 359 -2.94 -23.41 15.29
N LYS A 360 -3.55 -23.68 14.12
CA LYS A 360 -4.20 -24.96 13.83
C LYS A 360 -3.20 -26.07 13.50
N LEU A 361 -2.08 -25.77 12.84
CA LEU A 361 -1.07 -26.77 12.45
C LEU A 361 -0.05 -27.11 13.53
N ILE A 362 0.31 -26.18 14.43
CA ILE A 362 1.31 -26.46 15.47
C ILE A 362 1.00 -27.75 16.27
N PRO A 363 -0.25 -28.02 16.70
CA PRO A 363 -0.60 -29.25 17.41
C PRO A 363 -0.48 -30.55 16.59
N SER A 364 -0.41 -30.47 15.25
CA SER A 364 -0.27 -31.65 14.38
C SER A 364 1.17 -31.95 13.98
N MET A 365 2.15 -31.19 14.47
CA MET A 365 3.57 -31.45 14.24
C MET A 365 4.03 -32.66 15.08
N GLU A 366 4.88 -33.51 14.50
CA GLU A 366 5.46 -34.64 15.21
C GLU A 366 6.49 -34.19 16.26
N GLU A 367 6.85 -35.08 17.19
CA GLU A 367 7.88 -34.80 18.17
C GLU A 367 9.23 -34.51 17.47
N GLY A 368 9.84 -33.37 17.81
CA GLY A 368 11.10 -32.92 17.20
C GLY A 368 10.96 -32.23 15.84
N GLU A 369 9.72 -32.03 15.36
CA GLU A 369 9.39 -31.15 14.24
C GLU A 369 8.98 -29.76 14.72
N ILE A 370 9.26 -28.75 13.88
CA ILE A 370 8.77 -27.40 14.08
C ILE A 370 8.15 -26.85 12.80
N LEU A 371 7.17 -25.97 12.98
CA LEU A 371 6.53 -25.25 11.89
C LEU A 371 7.36 -24.02 11.49
N ALA A 372 7.57 -23.84 10.19
CA ALA A 372 7.97 -22.56 9.60
C ALA A 372 6.98 -22.14 8.51
N ILE A 373 6.77 -20.83 8.39
CA ILE A 373 5.95 -20.23 7.35
C ILE A 373 6.79 -19.20 6.61
N TYR A 374 6.79 -19.29 5.27
CA TYR A 374 7.18 -18.18 4.42
C TYR A 374 5.94 -17.65 3.70
N LYS A 375 5.61 -16.37 3.95
CA LYS A 375 4.48 -15.70 3.30
C LYS A 375 4.98 -14.77 2.20
N PHE A 376 4.50 -14.94 0.97
CA PHE A 376 4.84 -14.07 -0.14
C PHE A 376 3.57 -13.57 -0.82
N THR A 377 3.29 -12.27 -0.72
CA THR A 377 2.08 -11.69 -1.32
C THR A 377 2.41 -10.50 -2.22
N ASP A 378 1.60 -10.31 -3.25
CA ASP A 378 1.47 -9.03 -3.93
C ASP A 378 -0.02 -8.76 -4.17
N SER A 379 -0.56 -7.85 -3.36
CA SER A 379 -1.97 -7.46 -3.38
C SER A 379 -2.48 -6.85 -4.69
N GLY A 380 -1.60 -6.44 -5.61
CA GLY A 380 -1.96 -5.90 -6.93
C GLY A 380 -1.63 -6.83 -8.11
N SER A 381 -1.13 -8.03 -7.83
CA SER A 381 -0.77 -9.01 -8.86
C SER A 381 -2.00 -9.70 -9.48
N GLN A 382 -1.78 -10.28 -10.66
CA GLN A 382 -2.72 -11.11 -11.41
C GLN A 382 -1.99 -12.38 -11.86
N SER A 383 -2.71 -13.41 -12.30
CA SER A 383 -2.10 -14.71 -12.65
C SER A 383 -0.96 -14.63 -13.68
N LEU A 384 -1.00 -13.65 -14.60
CA LEU A 384 0.06 -13.41 -15.58
C LEU A 384 1.40 -13.00 -14.95
N ASP A 385 1.38 -12.32 -13.81
CA ASP A 385 2.58 -11.83 -13.13
C ASP A 385 3.39 -12.96 -12.46
N TRP A 386 2.78 -14.14 -12.33
CA TRP A 386 3.35 -15.32 -11.66
C TRP A 386 3.88 -16.37 -12.64
N LEU A 387 3.83 -16.11 -13.95
CA LEU A 387 4.32 -17.05 -14.95
C LEU A 387 5.86 -17.06 -15.03
N PRO A 388 6.48 -18.22 -15.32
CA PRO A 388 7.94 -18.33 -15.39
C PRO A 388 8.57 -17.51 -16.53
N GLU A 389 7.85 -17.32 -17.63
CA GLU A 389 8.22 -16.42 -18.73
C GLU A 389 8.22 -14.93 -18.36
N GLY A 390 7.66 -14.57 -17.20
CA GLY A 390 7.49 -13.20 -16.76
C GLY A 390 6.25 -12.52 -17.35
N SER A 391 5.94 -11.35 -16.80
CA SER A 391 4.92 -10.44 -17.30
C SER A 391 5.50 -9.61 -18.46
N LYS A 392 4.63 -9.17 -19.37
CA LYS A 392 5.03 -8.23 -20.43
C LYS A 392 5.61 -6.94 -19.83
N GLU A 393 5.07 -6.54 -18.68
CA GLU A 393 5.51 -5.40 -17.90
C GLU A 393 6.43 -5.86 -16.76
N SER A 394 7.74 -5.98 -17.01
CA SER A 394 8.71 -6.67 -16.12
C SER A 394 8.74 -6.24 -14.64
N TYR A 395 8.39 -4.99 -14.31
CA TYR A 395 8.29 -4.57 -12.89
C TYR A 395 7.20 -5.33 -12.12
N ARG A 396 6.26 -5.95 -12.84
CA ARG A 396 5.19 -6.78 -12.28
C ARG A 396 5.62 -8.21 -12.03
N ASP A 397 6.73 -8.67 -12.59
CA ASP A 397 7.16 -10.07 -12.47
C ASP A 397 7.29 -10.48 -11.00
N ARG A 398 6.67 -11.60 -10.63
CA ARG A 398 6.72 -12.16 -9.28
C ARG A 398 7.32 -13.53 -9.22
N TYR A 399 7.31 -14.29 -10.31
CA TYR A 399 7.78 -15.68 -10.31
C TYR A 399 9.22 -15.84 -9.79
N GLN A 400 10.15 -15.00 -10.26
CA GLN A 400 11.55 -15.09 -9.85
C GLN A 400 11.75 -14.68 -8.39
N ASP A 401 11.07 -13.64 -7.91
CA ASP A 401 11.11 -13.22 -6.52
C ASP A 401 10.51 -14.28 -5.59
N TRP A 402 9.41 -14.89 -6.01
CA TRP A 402 8.75 -16.01 -5.36
C TRP A 402 9.70 -17.19 -5.17
N LEU A 403 10.30 -17.68 -6.25
CA LEU A 403 11.26 -18.79 -6.20
C LEU A 403 12.49 -18.45 -5.36
N THR A 404 13.05 -17.25 -5.54
CA THR A 404 14.23 -16.79 -4.82
C THR A 404 13.94 -16.75 -3.31
N GLY A 405 12.78 -16.24 -2.92
CA GLY A 405 12.35 -16.18 -1.53
C GLY A 405 12.20 -17.56 -0.89
N ILE A 406 11.55 -18.50 -1.57
CA ILE A 406 11.37 -19.87 -1.09
C ILE A 406 12.72 -20.57 -0.92
N LYS A 407 13.59 -20.50 -1.94
CA LYS A 407 14.94 -21.10 -1.91
C LYS A 407 15.77 -20.49 -0.79
N LYS A 408 15.77 -19.16 -0.65
CA LYS A 408 16.48 -18.46 0.43
C LYS A 408 16.04 -18.96 1.81
N CYS A 409 14.73 -19.09 2.05
CA CYS A 409 14.21 -19.57 3.33
C CYS A 409 14.64 -21.01 3.62
N ARG A 410 14.48 -21.92 2.65
CA ARG A 410 14.89 -23.34 2.77
C ARG A 410 16.39 -23.47 3.02
N ASP A 411 17.20 -22.77 2.23
CA ASP A 411 18.65 -22.86 2.27
C ASP A 411 19.20 -22.26 3.56
N ASP A 412 18.56 -21.19 4.07
CA ASP A 412 18.88 -20.64 5.39
C ASP A 412 18.61 -21.64 6.51
N LEU A 413 17.41 -22.24 6.56
CA LEU A 413 17.08 -23.27 7.56
C LEU A 413 18.02 -24.48 7.51
N THR A 414 18.36 -24.92 6.30
CA THR A 414 19.34 -26.01 6.10
C THR A 414 20.72 -25.62 6.65
N ARG A 415 21.17 -24.40 6.38
CA ARG A 415 22.46 -23.87 6.89
C ARG A 415 22.47 -23.77 8.42
N GLN A 416 21.31 -23.54 9.03
CA GLN A 416 21.15 -23.54 10.49
C GLN A 416 21.07 -24.95 11.10
N GLY A 417 21.20 -26.00 10.29
CA GLY A 417 21.32 -27.40 10.72
C GLY A 417 20.01 -28.18 10.76
N TYR A 418 18.90 -27.61 10.26
CA TYR A 418 17.62 -28.31 10.19
C TYR A 418 17.52 -29.19 8.93
N GLN A 419 16.89 -30.35 9.07
CA GLN A 419 16.33 -31.07 7.92
C GLN A 419 15.05 -30.35 7.48
N CYS A 420 15.18 -29.48 6.47
CA CYS A 420 14.08 -28.68 5.96
C CYS A 420 13.30 -29.39 4.85
N GLU A 421 11.99 -29.54 5.05
CA GLU A 421 11.04 -30.03 4.06
C GLU A 421 10.06 -28.92 3.71
N ILE A 422 9.66 -28.84 2.44
CA ILE A 422 8.54 -27.98 1.99
C ILE A 422 7.37 -28.91 1.67
N PRO A 423 6.39 -29.08 2.56
CA PRO A 423 5.36 -30.11 2.37
C PRO A 423 4.27 -29.68 1.40
N ALA A 424 3.91 -28.39 1.45
CA ALA A 424 2.83 -27.83 0.67
C ALA A 424 2.95 -26.32 0.46
N ILE A 425 2.32 -25.85 -0.61
CA ILE A 425 2.10 -24.44 -0.92
C ILE A 425 0.60 -24.15 -0.84
N PHE A 426 0.23 -23.08 -0.15
CA PHE A 426 -1.13 -22.56 -0.05
C PHE A 426 -1.29 -21.32 -0.90
N TRP A 427 -2.33 -21.29 -1.72
CA TRP A 427 -2.54 -20.24 -2.71
C TRP A 427 -3.92 -19.60 -2.62
N HIS A 428 -3.96 -18.26 -2.60
CA HIS A 428 -5.18 -17.48 -2.77
C HIS A 428 -4.89 -16.23 -3.61
N CYS A 429 -5.11 -16.31 -4.91
CA CYS A 429 -4.99 -15.17 -5.81
C CYS A 429 -5.79 -15.34 -7.08
N GLY A 430 -6.72 -14.44 -7.35
CA GLY A 430 -7.55 -14.49 -8.56
C GLY A 430 -8.71 -13.51 -8.55
N GLU A 431 -8.84 -12.72 -7.48
CA GLU A 431 -9.91 -11.73 -7.34
C GLU A 431 -9.90 -10.71 -8.49
N ASN A 432 -8.72 -10.26 -8.93
CA ASN A 432 -8.58 -9.34 -10.06
C ASN A 432 -8.78 -10.04 -11.42
N ASP A 433 -8.25 -11.25 -11.59
CA ASP A 433 -8.45 -12.06 -12.81
C ASP A 433 -9.93 -12.35 -13.05
N ARG A 434 -10.69 -12.60 -11.98
CA ARG A 434 -12.13 -12.87 -12.05
C ARG A 434 -12.93 -11.70 -12.60
N ALA A 435 -12.43 -10.46 -12.48
CA ALA A 435 -13.11 -9.29 -13.00
C ALA A 435 -13.01 -9.12 -14.53
N LEU A 436 -12.29 -10.01 -15.23
CA LEU A 436 -12.09 -9.96 -16.68
C LEU A 436 -12.33 -11.35 -17.27
N ASN A 437 -13.38 -11.53 -18.08
CA ASN A 437 -13.73 -12.85 -18.62
C ASN A 437 -12.58 -13.55 -19.37
N TRP A 438 -11.80 -12.81 -20.17
CA TRP A 438 -10.62 -13.34 -20.88
C TRP A 438 -9.41 -13.63 -19.98
N MET A 439 -9.41 -13.12 -18.74
CA MET A 439 -8.43 -13.51 -17.73
C MET A 439 -8.93 -14.73 -16.97
N ALA A 440 -10.20 -14.73 -16.56
CA ALA A 440 -10.83 -15.82 -15.85
C ALA A 440 -10.83 -17.13 -16.64
N ASP A 441 -11.12 -17.11 -17.94
CA ASP A 441 -11.17 -18.32 -18.79
C ASP A 441 -9.79 -18.98 -19.02
N LYS A 442 -8.70 -18.24 -18.81
CA LYS A 442 -7.32 -18.76 -18.88
C LYS A 442 -6.69 -18.96 -17.51
N TYR A 443 -7.37 -18.59 -16.43
CA TYR A 443 -6.79 -18.59 -15.09
C TYR A 443 -6.23 -19.96 -14.71
N THR A 444 -7.03 -21.02 -14.82
CA THR A 444 -6.64 -22.38 -14.40
C THR A 444 -5.44 -22.90 -15.20
N ALA A 445 -5.40 -22.62 -16.50
CA ALA A 445 -4.26 -23.00 -17.34
C ALA A 445 -2.97 -22.26 -16.90
N ARG A 446 -3.07 -20.95 -16.65
CA ARG A 446 -1.93 -20.15 -16.16
C ARG A 446 -1.47 -20.59 -14.77
N PHE A 447 -2.41 -20.87 -13.87
CA PHE A 447 -2.09 -21.42 -12.56
C PHE A 447 -1.39 -22.78 -12.66
N GLN A 448 -1.86 -23.68 -13.54
CA GLN A 448 -1.20 -24.97 -13.76
C GLN A 448 0.24 -24.81 -14.29
N THR A 449 0.47 -23.87 -15.21
CA THR A 449 1.83 -23.51 -15.67
C THR A 449 2.70 -23.05 -14.51
N PHE A 450 2.21 -22.09 -13.71
CA PHE A 450 2.92 -21.57 -12.53
C PHE A 450 3.24 -22.66 -11.50
N MET A 451 2.26 -23.51 -11.18
CA MET A 451 2.39 -24.62 -10.25
C MET A 451 3.45 -25.62 -10.72
N ASN A 452 3.37 -26.05 -11.98
CA ASN A 452 4.30 -27.03 -12.56
C ASN A 452 5.72 -26.48 -12.69
N ALA A 453 5.85 -25.21 -13.06
CA ALA A 453 7.14 -24.53 -13.10
C ALA A 453 7.76 -24.45 -11.69
N THR A 454 6.96 -24.09 -10.68
CA THR A 454 7.44 -24.03 -9.28
C THR A 454 7.90 -25.41 -8.79
N ARG A 455 7.12 -26.47 -9.04
CA ARG A 455 7.51 -27.87 -8.73
C ARG A 455 8.85 -28.21 -9.36
N LYS A 456 9.00 -27.94 -10.66
CA LYS A 456 10.22 -28.19 -11.43
C LYS A 456 11.43 -27.42 -10.87
N ASP A 457 11.29 -26.11 -10.67
CA ASP A 457 12.40 -25.22 -10.33
C ASP A 457 12.83 -25.30 -8.86
N LEU A 458 11.97 -25.85 -7.99
CA LEU A 458 12.32 -26.25 -6.63
C LEU A 458 12.89 -27.68 -6.55
N GLY A 459 12.75 -28.48 -7.63
CA GLY A 459 13.11 -29.90 -7.63
C GLY A 459 12.14 -30.79 -6.84
N LEU A 460 10.90 -30.34 -6.62
CA LEU A 460 9.87 -31.00 -5.82
C LEU A 460 8.67 -31.36 -6.71
N ARG A 461 8.79 -32.48 -7.44
CA ARG A 461 7.80 -32.89 -8.46
C ARG A 461 6.40 -33.18 -7.91
N GLU A 462 6.34 -33.70 -6.68
CA GLU A 462 5.11 -34.06 -5.98
C GLU A 462 4.73 -33.02 -4.91
N LEU A 463 5.23 -31.78 -5.03
CA LEU A 463 4.87 -30.74 -4.07
C LEU A 463 3.36 -30.50 -4.09
N ASN A 464 2.74 -30.59 -2.92
CA ASN A 464 1.32 -30.37 -2.74
C ASN A 464 0.97 -28.89 -2.91
N TRP A 465 -0.13 -28.62 -3.61
CA TRP A 465 -0.71 -27.29 -3.77
C TRP A 465 -2.14 -27.28 -3.28
N ILE A 466 -2.44 -26.40 -2.34
CA ILE A 466 -3.79 -26.18 -1.82
C ILE A 466 -4.23 -24.79 -2.27
N LEU A 467 -5.18 -24.73 -3.18
CA LEU A 467 -5.73 -23.48 -3.68
C LEU A 467 -7.16 -23.32 -3.16
N THR A 468 -7.42 -22.16 -2.55
CA THR A 468 -8.77 -21.83 -2.08
C THR A 468 -9.61 -21.16 -3.16
N GLU A 469 -10.92 -21.34 -3.07
CA GLU A 469 -11.91 -20.77 -3.97
C GLU A 469 -11.75 -19.26 -4.19
N GLN A 470 -11.85 -18.84 -5.46
CA GLN A 470 -11.79 -17.43 -5.83
C GLN A 470 -13.18 -16.80 -5.65
N PRO A 471 -13.29 -15.55 -5.18
CA PRO A 471 -14.56 -14.95 -4.78
C PRO A 471 -15.52 -14.82 -5.96
N ILE A 472 -16.79 -15.11 -5.70
CA ILE A 472 -17.88 -14.85 -6.66
C ILE A 472 -18.21 -13.37 -6.57
N LEU A 473 -17.85 -12.61 -7.61
CA LEU A 473 -18.13 -11.17 -7.66
C LEU A 473 -19.63 -10.94 -7.88
N THR A 474 -20.22 -10.15 -6.98
CA THR A 474 -21.65 -9.80 -7.05
C THR A 474 -21.94 -8.77 -8.15
N SER A 475 -23.20 -8.63 -8.55
CA SER A 475 -23.63 -7.62 -9.53
C SER A 475 -23.34 -6.17 -9.12
N SER A 476 -23.12 -5.91 -7.83
CA SER A 476 -22.65 -4.59 -7.36
C SER A 476 -21.24 -4.23 -7.86
N ILE A 477 -20.46 -5.24 -8.26
CA ILE A 477 -19.10 -5.11 -8.80
C ILE A 477 -19.10 -5.28 -10.31
N THR A 478 -19.84 -6.27 -10.82
CA THR A 478 -19.79 -6.67 -12.24
C THR A 478 -20.90 -6.06 -13.08
N GLY A 479 -21.88 -5.40 -12.47
CA GLY A 479 -23.15 -5.09 -13.11
C GLY A 479 -23.95 -6.36 -13.42
N ASP A 480 -24.72 -6.34 -14.50
CA ASP A 480 -25.53 -7.48 -14.95
C ASP A 480 -24.71 -8.51 -15.78
N GLU A 481 -23.39 -8.33 -15.89
CA GLU A 481 -22.52 -9.24 -16.63
C GLU A 481 -22.35 -10.56 -15.86
N LYS A 482 -22.65 -11.68 -16.53
CA LYS A 482 -22.32 -13.02 -16.04
C LYS A 482 -20.85 -13.30 -16.28
N LEU A 483 -20.08 -13.43 -15.20
CA LEU A 483 -18.67 -13.79 -15.27
C LEU A 483 -18.44 -15.28 -15.54
N TYR A 484 -17.29 -15.57 -16.15
CA TYR A 484 -16.76 -16.91 -16.33
C TYR A 484 -16.53 -17.61 -14.99
N ASP A 485 -16.94 -18.87 -14.88
CA ASP A 485 -16.81 -19.62 -13.65
C ASP A 485 -15.48 -20.39 -13.58
N LEU A 486 -14.41 -19.66 -13.26
CA LEU A 486 -13.07 -20.26 -13.14
C LEU A 486 -12.98 -21.29 -11.99
N ASN A 487 -13.90 -21.27 -11.01
CA ASN A 487 -13.85 -22.22 -9.89
C ASN A 487 -14.21 -23.64 -10.37
N SER A 488 -15.13 -23.78 -11.33
CA SER A 488 -15.44 -25.08 -11.96
C SER A 488 -14.21 -25.69 -12.64
N ASP A 489 -13.37 -24.88 -13.29
CA ASP A 489 -12.13 -25.37 -13.91
C ASP A 489 -11.10 -25.81 -12.86
N LEU A 490 -11.03 -25.12 -11.71
CA LEU A 490 -10.15 -25.49 -10.60
C LEU A 490 -10.61 -26.80 -9.95
N GLU A 491 -11.92 -27.03 -9.79
CA GLU A 491 -12.46 -28.34 -9.38
C GLU A 491 -12.07 -29.45 -10.36
N ALA A 492 -12.12 -29.16 -11.67
CA ALA A 492 -11.69 -30.12 -12.69
C ALA A 492 -10.16 -30.37 -12.70
N LEU A 493 -9.35 -29.40 -12.25
CA LEU A 493 -7.91 -29.61 -12.06
C LEU A 493 -7.63 -30.51 -10.84
N ASP A 494 -8.36 -30.30 -9.73
CA ASP A 494 -8.29 -31.13 -8.50
C ASP A 494 -8.58 -32.60 -8.80
N ALA A 495 -9.60 -32.87 -9.62
CA ALA A 495 -9.93 -34.24 -10.04
C ALA A 495 -8.83 -34.94 -10.89
N ARG A 496 -7.83 -34.21 -11.40
CA ARG A 496 -6.83 -34.74 -12.35
C ARG A 496 -5.38 -34.69 -11.85
N ASP A 497 -5.02 -33.76 -10.97
CA ASP A 497 -3.67 -33.64 -10.41
C ASP A 497 -3.66 -34.15 -8.96
N PRO A 498 -3.00 -35.30 -8.67
CA PRO A 498 -3.06 -35.94 -7.35
C PRO A 498 -2.35 -35.15 -6.24
N ASN A 499 -1.57 -34.13 -6.59
CA ASN A 499 -0.86 -33.27 -5.65
C ASN A 499 -1.43 -31.84 -5.65
N PHE A 500 -2.63 -31.66 -6.17
CA PHE A 500 -3.39 -30.42 -6.10
C PHE A 500 -4.67 -30.66 -5.32
N THR A 501 -5.14 -29.66 -4.58
CA THR A 501 -6.40 -29.71 -3.84
C THR A 501 -7.10 -28.37 -3.94
N PHE A 502 -8.35 -28.39 -4.40
CA PHE A 502 -9.20 -27.22 -4.45
C PHE A 502 -10.10 -27.16 -3.21
N VAL A 503 -10.09 -26.02 -2.53
CA VAL A 503 -10.78 -25.85 -1.24
C VAL A 503 -11.86 -24.78 -1.35
N LYS A 504 -13.12 -25.19 -1.23
CA LYS A 504 -14.26 -24.26 -1.17
C LYS A 504 -14.18 -23.36 0.06
N THR A 505 -14.50 -22.08 -0.12
CA THR A 505 -14.47 -21.05 0.92
C THR A 505 -15.63 -20.06 0.85
N SER A 506 -16.56 -20.23 -0.09
CA SER A 506 -17.77 -19.40 -0.24
C SER A 506 -18.69 -19.44 0.98
N ASP A 507 -18.58 -20.47 1.82
CA ASP A 507 -19.30 -20.60 3.10
C ASP A 507 -18.69 -19.77 4.23
N LEU A 508 -17.44 -19.31 4.10
CA LEU A 508 -16.76 -18.54 5.14
C LEU A 508 -17.31 -17.10 5.20
N PRO A 509 -17.27 -16.42 6.35
CA PRO A 509 -17.67 -15.02 6.44
C PRO A 509 -16.87 -14.14 5.48
N HIS A 510 -17.54 -13.37 4.63
CA HIS A 510 -16.88 -12.47 3.69
C HIS A 510 -17.74 -11.24 3.37
N ASN A 511 -17.07 -10.14 3.03
CA ASN A 511 -17.63 -9.05 2.25
C ASN A 511 -17.51 -9.41 0.75
N PRO A 512 -18.05 -8.62 -0.21
CA PRO A 512 -18.13 -9.02 -1.63
C PRO A 512 -16.84 -9.53 -2.29
N VAL A 513 -15.66 -9.15 -1.78
CA VAL A 513 -14.35 -9.66 -2.24
C VAL A 513 -13.42 -10.04 -1.09
N LEU A 514 -13.46 -9.30 0.02
CA LEU A 514 -12.54 -9.48 1.14
C LEU A 514 -13.19 -10.25 2.30
N PHE A 515 -12.46 -11.18 2.89
CA PHE A 515 -12.96 -12.01 4.01
C PHE A 515 -13.18 -11.22 5.33
N GLY A 516 -12.44 -10.13 5.56
CA GLY A 516 -12.43 -9.44 6.86
C GLY A 516 -11.83 -10.29 7.99
N SER A 517 -11.74 -9.75 9.22
CA SER A 517 -11.06 -10.43 10.34
C SER A 517 -11.59 -11.85 10.64
N LYS A 518 -12.91 -12.02 10.75
CA LYS A 518 -13.53 -13.33 11.01
C LYS A 518 -13.29 -14.32 9.87
N GLY A 519 -13.45 -13.86 8.63
CA GLY A 519 -13.25 -14.69 7.45
C GLY A 519 -11.79 -15.09 7.25
N ILE A 520 -10.83 -14.20 7.51
CA ILE A 520 -9.40 -14.49 7.40
C ILE A 520 -8.96 -15.53 8.44
N ILE A 521 -9.49 -15.47 9.67
CA ILE A 521 -9.28 -16.52 10.66
C ILE A 521 -9.82 -17.86 10.13
N ALA A 522 -11.05 -17.86 9.62
CA ALA A 522 -11.69 -19.05 9.09
C ALA A 522 -10.95 -19.62 7.87
N LEU A 523 -10.40 -18.77 7.01
CA LEU A 523 -9.61 -19.12 5.84
C LEU A 523 -8.35 -19.89 6.25
N GLY A 524 -7.57 -19.38 7.21
CA GLY A 524 -6.37 -20.06 7.70
C GLY A 524 -6.68 -21.40 8.38
N ASN A 525 -7.79 -21.49 9.12
CA ASN A 525 -8.26 -22.76 9.69
C ASN A 525 -8.62 -23.77 8.59
N ARG A 526 -9.39 -23.34 7.58
CA ARG A 526 -9.83 -24.16 6.45
C ARG A 526 -8.64 -24.69 5.63
N MET A 527 -7.63 -23.85 5.38
CA MET A 527 -6.38 -24.25 4.75
C MET A 527 -5.65 -25.33 5.56
N ALA A 528 -5.48 -25.12 6.87
CA ALA A 528 -4.83 -26.09 7.74
C ALA A 528 -5.60 -27.42 7.84
N GLU A 529 -6.94 -27.37 7.91
CA GLU A 529 -7.81 -28.54 7.93
C GLU A 529 -7.73 -29.36 6.64
N ALA A 530 -7.69 -28.70 5.47
CA ALA A 530 -7.51 -29.36 4.20
C ALA A 530 -6.21 -30.18 4.17
N TRP A 531 -5.10 -29.58 4.62
CA TRP A 531 -3.81 -30.28 4.71
C TRP A 531 -3.79 -31.43 5.71
N ILE A 532 -4.35 -31.24 6.90
CA ILE A 532 -4.43 -32.31 7.91
C ILE A 532 -5.24 -33.49 7.36
N LYS A 533 -6.35 -33.22 6.65
CA LYS A 533 -7.16 -34.26 6.04
C LYS A 533 -6.38 -35.03 4.96
N MET A 534 -5.62 -34.34 4.11
CA MET A 534 -4.79 -34.98 3.08
C MET A 534 -3.74 -35.92 3.69
N LYS A 535 -3.14 -35.57 4.83
CA LYS A 535 -2.17 -36.44 5.53
C LYS A 535 -2.76 -37.71 6.12
N LEU A 536 -4.07 -37.75 6.37
CA LEU A 536 -4.76 -38.89 6.98
C LEU A 536 -5.34 -39.86 5.94
N GLN A 537 -5.30 -39.49 4.66
CA GLN A 537 -5.71 -40.31 3.51
C GLN A 537 -4.47 -40.94 2.88
#